data_AF-A0A6N3X5M6-F1
#
_entry.id   AF-A0A6N3X5M6-F1
#
_cell.length_a   1.000
_cell.length_b   1.000
_cell.length_c   1.000
_cell.angle_alpha   90.00
_cell.angle_beta   90.00
_cell.angle_gamma   90.00
#
_symmetry.space_group_name_H-M   'P 1'
#
loop_
_entity.id
_entity.type
_entity.pdbx_description
1 polymer ?
#
loop_
_entity_poly.entity_id
_entity_poly.type
_entity_poly.pdbx_seq_one_letter_code
_entity_poly.pdbx_strand_id
1 'polypeptide(L)' 'AVEVHLLDRTMTLNGLELEVEPVRFLRSQQTFQDLDHLSTQIGKDAQRARCVLLSQVVG' A
#
# COMPACT_ATOMS: atom_id res chain seq x y z
N ALA A 1 10.45 2.19 11.25
CA ALA A 1 9.93 0.86 10.86
C ALA A 1 9.24 0.99 9.51
N VAL A 2 9.19 -0.08 8.71
CA VAL A 2 8.44 -0.13 7.44
C VAL A 2 7.25 -1.06 7.65
N GLU A 3 6.06 -0.62 7.25
CA GLU A 3 4.83 -1.40 7.30
C GLU A 3 4.31 -1.61 5.88
N VAL A 4 3.81 -2.82 5.60
CA VAL A 4 3.34 -3.21 4.27
C VAL A 4 2.00 -3.91 4.40
N HIS A 5 1.05 -3.52 3.56
CA HIS A 5 -0.22 -4.22 3.40
C HIS A 5 -0.23 -4.93 2.05
N LEU A 6 -0.39 -6.26 2.07
CA LEU A 6 -0.47 -7.06 0.85
C LEU A 6 -1.86 -6.89 0.22
N LEU A 7 -1.90 -6.34 -0.98
CA LEU A 7 -3.16 -6.20 -1.73
C LEU A 7 -3.63 -7.56 -2.24
N ASP A 8 -4.94 -7.78 -2.15
CA ASP A 8 -5.65 -8.92 -2.74
C ASP A 8 -5.16 -10.30 -2.23
N ARG A 9 -4.44 -10.31 -1.09
CA ARG A 9 -3.88 -11.49 -0.43
C ARG A 9 -4.02 -11.39 1.08
N THR A 10 -4.13 -12.54 1.73
CA THR A 10 -4.12 -12.63 3.19
C THR A 10 -3.18 -13.77 3.59
N MET A 11 -2.21 -13.48 4.45
CA MET A 11 -1.25 -14.45 4.95
C MET A 11 -0.63 -13.98 6.27
N THR A 12 -0.15 -14.92 7.07
CA THR A 12 0.64 -14.66 8.28
C THR A 12 2.12 -14.72 7.93
N LEU A 13 2.84 -13.63 8.20
CA LEU A 13 4.28 -13.51 7.92
C LEU A 13 5.16 -13.50 9.19
N ASN A 14 4.61 -13.87 10.34
CA ASN A 14 5.36 -13.86 11.60
C ASN A 14 6.56 -14.81 11.54
N GLY A 15 7.76 -14.27 11.76
CA GLY A 15 9.01 -15.05 11.70
C GLY A 15 9.50 -15.36 10.29
N LEU A 16 8.86 -14.81 9.26
CA LEU A 16 9.29 -14.90 7.87
C LEU A 16 9.96 -13.60 7.42
N GLU A 17 10.81 -13.71 6.41
CA GLU A 17 11.41 -12.56 5.73
C GLU A 17 10.57 -12.19 4.50
N LEU A 18 10.43 -10.89 4.26
CA LEU A 18 9.75 -10.35 3.09
C LEU A 18 10.67 -9.33 2.41
N GLU A 19 11.03 -9.61 1.16
CA GLU A 19 11.71 -8.65 0.30
C GLU A 19 10.68 -7.75 -0.39
N VAL A 20 10.96 -6.44 -0.46
CA VAL A 20 10.05 -5.45 -1.06
C VAL A 20 10.83 -4.49 -1.96
N GLU A 21 10.27 -4.21 -3.13
CA GLU A 21 10.80 -3.22 -4.07
C GLU A 21 9.86 -2.00 -4.13
N PRO A 22 10.28 -0.82 -3.67
CA PRO A 22 9.50 0.40 -3.81
C PRO A 22 9.41 0.84 -5.28
N VAL A 23 8.23 0.71 -5.88
CA VAL A 23 8.02 1.04 -7.31
C VAL A 23 7.77 2.54 -7.54
N ARG A 24 6.96 3.16 -6.68
CA ARG A 24 6.56 4.57 -6.84
C ARG A 24 6.12 5.20 -5.54
N PHE A 25 6.55 6.45 -5.33
CA PHE A 25 6.03 7.29 -4.25
C PHE A 25 4.62 7.81 -4.56
N LEU A 26 3.66 7.55 -3.68
CA LEU A 26 2.26 8.00 -3.86
C LEU A 26 1.94 9.30 -3.10
N ARG A 27 2.39 9.41 -1.85
CA ARG A 27 2.17 10.57 -0.96
C ARG A 27 3.07 10.52 0.28
N SER A 28 3.24 11.67 0.93
CA SER A 28 3.84 11.78 2.26
C SER A 28 2.87 11.33 3.36
N GLN A 29 3.40 11.09 4.57
CA GLN A 29 2.58 10.85 5.77
C GLN A 29 1.67 12.06 6.05
N GLN A 30 0.47 11.77 6.54
CA GLN A 30 -0.57 12.75 6.84
C GLN A 30 -1.25 12.39 8.16
N THR A 31 -1.70 13.40 8.90
CA THR A 31 -2.61 13.23 10.03
C THR A 31 -4.05 13.20 9.54
N PHE A 32 -4.90 12.45 10.23
CA PHE A 32 -6.33 12.35 9.93
C PHE A 32 -7.14 12.71 11.17
N GLN A 33 -8.34 13.25 10.94
CA GLN A 33 -9.22 13.71 12.01
C GLN A 33 -9.87 12.55 12.77
N ASP A 34 -10.12 11.44 12.07
CA ASP A 34 -10.73 10.23 12.62
C ASP A 34 -10.32 8.99 11.81
N LEU A 35 -10.80 7.83 12.25
CA LEU A 35 -10.53 6.54 11.62
C LEU A 35 -11.18 6.40 10.24
N ASP A 36 -12.33 7.03 10.00
CA ASP A 36 -13.05 6.93 8.72
C ASP A 36 -12.28 7.64 7.61
N HIS A 37 -11.71 8.81 7.91
CA HIS A 37 -10.84 9.55 7.00
C HIS A 37 -9.55 8.78 6.70
N LEU A 38 -8.94 8.18 7.73
CA LEU A 38 -7.75 7.33 7.57
C LEU A 38 -8.07 6.11 6.68
N SER A 39 -9.14 5.38 7.00
CA SER A 39 -9.58 4.18 6.27
C SER A 39 -9.90 4.51 4.81
N THR A 40 -10.60 5.61 4.58
CA THR A 40 -10.89 6.11 3.23
C THR A 40 -9.62 6.43 2.46
N GLN A 41 -8.64 7.07 3.09
CA GLN A 41 -7.38 7.39 2.42
C GLN A 41 -6.56 6.14 2.09
N ILE A 42 -6.49 5.17 3.00
CA ILE A 42 -5.84 3.87 2.75
C ILE A 42 -6.49 3.17 1.55
N GLY A 43 -7.83 3.19 1.45
CA GLY A 43 -8.55 2.63 0.31
C GLY A 43 -8.18 3.30 -1.03
N LYS A 44 -8.06 4.63 -1.05
CA LYS A 44 -7.61 5.39 -2.23
C LYS A 44 -6.16 5.07 -2.59
N ASP A 45 -5.28 4.94 -1.61
CA ASP A 45 -3.88 4.59 -1.82
C ASP A 45 -3.75 3.19 -2.44
N ALA A 46 -4.52 2.21 -1.94
CA ALA A 46 -4.58 0.86 -2.49
C ALA A 46 -5.07 0.85 -3.95
N GLN A 47 -6.12 1.61 -4.27
CA GLN A 47 -6.59 1.74 -5.65
C GLN A 47 -5.53 2.36 -6.56
N ARG A 48 -4.87 3.43 -6.10
CA ARG A 48 -3.81 4.11 -6.86
C ARG A 48 -2.60 3.19 -7.08
N ALA A 49 -2.20 2.40 -6.08
CA ALA A 49 -1.13 1.42 -6.20
C ALA A 49 -1.44 0.37 -7.27
N ARG A 50 -2.68 -0.15 -7.33
CA ARG A 50 -3.12 -1.07 -8.40
C ARG A 50 -2.96 -0.43 -9.77
N CYS A 51 -3.44 0.80 -9.95
CA CYS A 51 -3.31 1.52 -11.23
C CYS A 51 -1.84 1.70 -11.62
N VAL A 52 -0.96 2.06 -10.68
CA VAL A 52 0.48 2.23 -10.93
C VAL A 52 1.11 0.93 -11.42
N LEU A 53 0.83 -0.20 -10.77
CA LEU A 53 1.38 -1.50 -11.15
C LEU A 53 0.85 -1.95 -12.52
N LEU A 54 -0.44 -1.76 -12.80
CA LEU A 54 -1.01 -2.07 -14.12
C LEU A 54 -0.36 -1.24 -15.23
N SER A 55 -0.09 0.04 -15.00
CA SER A 55 0.59 0.90 -15.96
C SER A 55 2.07 0.56 -16.16
N GLN A 56 2.70 -0.19 -15.25
CA GLN A 56 4.07 -0.67 -15.40
C GLN A 56 4.18 -1.94 -16.24
N VAL A 57 3.10 -2.73 -16.32
CA VAL A 57 3.06 -4.00 -17.08
C VAL A 57 2.83 -3.77 -18.58
N VAL A 58 2.45 -2.56 -19.02
CA VAL A 58 2.25 -2.19 -20.44
C VAL A 58 3.51 -1.54 -21.04
N GLY A 59 4.70 -1.93 -20.57
CA GLY A 59 6.00 -1.50 -21.08
C GLY A 59 6.76 -2.61 -21.78
#